data_AF-A0A2K0WE42-F1
#
_entry.id   AF-A0A2K0WE42-F1
#
_cell.length_a   1.000
_cell.length_b   1.000
_cell.length_c   1.000
_cell.angle_alpha   90.00
_cell.angle_beta   90.00
_cell.angle_gamma   90.00
#
_symmetry.space_group_name_H-M   'P 1'
#
loop_
_entity.id
_entity.type
_entity.pdbx_description
1 polymer ?
#
loop_
_entity_poly.entity_id
_entity_poly.type
_entity_poly.pdbx_seq_one_letter_code
_entity_poly.pdbx_strand_id
1 'polypeptide(L)'
;MSHYAPEVEKTSPTGQPQIIATIKYQIDDGVRHTSEQAWNRGYTNNPNVKQIPVPYPLHDLRSVAFRNGADWSWSHSAEILKDFGFTAIKFDPKWAKVDDEVQAGDYDDLQALEETYFPEVKESVLKLTGAARVFVTNSIVRRGDAPVKKPANGTASSAVVNGKDQKSVPDNYKASDETRPTHLASSDNSRPARGAHVDYTPVGARRSIRRWRPDIYKAALEAGIIDAEDKICASAKLDAQDKSSNYIIDAKYNADGKLGPRYAAYSVWRPMRTVTRDPLAMAPRWSFPQDGALGFLGYESRMLAAPSMGGDFLRELESVVISEADARAYEDSGVVASGLESPKWYYLPEQKPDEVVVLKFFDSAALGGGLVSGDVGGAPHASPDLGDAAYGPARWSIEVRCIAIW
;
A
#
# COMPACT_ATOMS: atom_id res chain seq x y z
N MET A 1 15.06 -21.83 -9.56
CA MET A 1 15.47 -22.33 -8.23
C MET A 1 15.09 -21.26 -7.23
N SER A 2 14.16 -21.55 -6.34
CA SER A 2 13.62 -20.54 -5.41
C SER A 2 14.70 -20.14 -4.40
N HIS A 3 15.14 -18.88 -4.44
CA HIS A 3 15.95 -18.28 -3.38
C HIS A 3 15.01 -17.89 -2.24
N TYR A 4 14.43 -18.89 -1.55
CA TYR A 4 13.78 -18.62 -0.27
C TYR A 4 14.88 -18.23 0.73
N ALA A 5 14.74 -17.03 1.28
CA ALA A 5 15.56 -16.50 2.35
C ALA A 5 15.80 -17.56 3.45
N PRO A 6 17.00 -17.60 4.07
CA PRO A 6 17.26 -18.54 5.16
C PRO A 6 16.19 -18.40 6.24
N GLU A 7 15.77 -19.53 6.81
CA GLU A 7 14.83 -19.58 7.93
C GLU A 7 15.23 -18.54 8.99
N VAL A 8 14.45 -17.48 9.09
CA VAL A 8 14.53 -16.56 10.23
C VAL A 8 14.12 -17.39 11.43
N GLU A 9 15.07 -17.64 12.34
CA GLU A 9 14.87 -18.35 13.59
C GLU A 9 13.58 -17.87 14.27
N LYS A 10 12.81 -18.82 14.82
CA LYS A 10 11.57 -18.58 15.59
C LYS A 10 11.80 -17.84 16.92
N THR A 11 12.99 -17.30 17.14
CA THR A 11 13.38 -16.58 18.36
C THR A 11 13.76 -15.16 18.00
N SER A 12 12.95 -14.21 18.49
CA SER A 12 13.34 -12.81 18.52
C SER A 12 14.73 -12.71 19.18
N PRO A 13 15.73 -12.04 18.58
CA PRO A 13 17.09 -11.95 19.11
C PRO A 13 17.18 -11.35 20.53
N THR A 14 16.09 -10.78 21.02
CA THR A 14 15.98 -10.00 22.25
C THR A 14 15.26 -10.72 23.39
N GLY A 15 14.77 -11.95 23.20
CA GLY A 15 14.01 -12.67 24.23
C GLY A 15 12.66 -12.02 24.61
N GLN A 16 12.22 -10.99 23.88
CA GLN A 16 10.91 -10.36 24.09
C GLN A 16 9.80 -11.19 23.43
N PRO A 17 8.62 -11.30 24.07
CA PRO A 17 7.47 -11.99 23.49
C PRO A 17 7.05 -11.31 22.19
N GLN A 18 6.70 -12.13 21.20
CA GLN A 18 6.25 -11.65 19.90
C GLN A 18 4.92 -10.90 20.07
N ILE A 19 4.84 -9.68 19.54
CA ILE A 19 3.61 -8.87 19.59
C ILE A 19 2.55 -9.54 18.72
N ILE A 20 1.38 -9.79 19.32
CA ILE A 20 0.19 -10.22 18.59
C ILE A 20 -0.64 -8.99 18.27
N ALA A 21 -0.98 -8.82 16.99
CA ALA A 21 -1.78 -7.70 16.54
C ALA A 21 -2.96 -8.19 15.69
N THR A 22 -4.06 -7.46 15.74
CA THR A 22 -5.28 -7.81 15.02
C THR A 22 -5.31 -7.15 13.65
N ILE A 23 -5.40 -7.96 12.59
CA ILE A 23 -5.54 -7.53 11.20
C ILE A 23 -6.96 -7.81 10.75
N LYS A 24 -7.58 -6.86 10.02
CA LYS A 24 -8.91 -7.08 9.46
C LYS A 24 -8.82 -7.59 8.03
N TYR A 25 -9.54 -8.66 7.76
CA TYR A 25 -9.75 -9.18 6.41
C TYR A 25 -11.19 -8.96 6.00
N GLN A 26 -11.40 -8.63 4.72
CA GLN A 26 -12.74 -8.65 4.17
C GLN A 26 -13.22 -10.10 4.06
N ILE A 27 -14.47 -10.35 4.43
CA ILE A 27 -15.10 -11.64 4.17
C ILE A 27 -15.52 -11.67 2.70
N ASP A 28 -15.07 -12.68 1.94
CA ASP A 28 -15.61 -12.97 0.61
C ASP A 28 -16.94 -13.70 0.76
N ASP A 29 -18.02 -12.92 0.71
CA ASP A 29 -19.42 -13.39 0.75
C ASP A 29 -20.01 -13.61 -0.66
N GLY A 30 -19.16 -13.68 -1.68
CA GLY A 30 -19.57 -13.85 -3.08
C GLY A 30 -20.11 -12.58 -3.75
N VAL A 31 -20.26 -11.47 -3.03
CA VAL A 31 -20.70 -10.19 -3.61
C VAL A 31 -19.56 -9.57 -4.43
N ARG A 32 -19.88 -9.06 -5.62
CA ARG A 32 -18.91 -8.40 -6.51
C ARG A 32 -19.41 -6.99 -6.84
N HIS A 33 -18.58 -5.99 -6.59
CA HIS A 33 -18.90 -4.59 -6.86
C HIS A 33 -18.73 -4.24 -8.34
N THR A 34 -19.70 -3.54 -8.91
CA THR A 34 -19.68 -3.15 -10.33
C THR A 34 -18.92 -1.85 -10.56
N SER A 35 -18.46 -1.64 -11.80
CA SER A 35 -17.85 -0.38 -12.23
C SER A 35 -18.82 0.81 -12.10
N GLU A 36 -20.12 0.59 -12.32
CA GLU A 36 -21.15 1.62 -12.12
C GLU A 36 -21.23 2.07 -10.66
N GLN A 37 -21.20 1.13 -9.72
CA GLN A 37 -21.13 1.45 -8.29
C GLN A 37 -19.86 2.20 -7.93
N ALA A 38 -18.73 1.90 -8.58
CA ALA A 38 -17.47 2.62 -8.39
C ALA A 38 -17.56 4.07 -8.90
N TRP A 39 -18.18 4.30 -10.05
CA TRP A 39 -18.40 5.64 -10.61
C TRP A 39 -19.28 6.52 -9.74
N ASN A 40 -20.30 5.93 -9.12
CA ASN A 40 -21.26 6.65 -8.28
C ASN A 40 -20.77 6.87 -6.82
N ARG A 41 -19.59 6.35 -6.48
CA ARG A 41 -19.00 6.47 -5.14
C ARG A 41 -18.02 7.65 -5.07
N GLY A 42 -17.92 8.31 -3.91
CA GLY A 42 -16.95 9.38 -3.66
C GLY A 42 -15.49 8.89 -3.72
N TYR A 43 -14.55 9.78 -4.06
CA TYR A 43 -13.15 9.44 -4.41
C TYR A 43 -12.33 8.74 -3.31
N THR A 44 -12.76 8.79 -2.05
CA THR A 44 -12.08 8.08 -0.95
C THR A 44 -12.96 7.03 -0.28
N ASN A 45 -14.20 6.89 -0.74
CA ASN A 45 -15.13 5.97 -0.15
C ASN A 45 -14.84 4.57 -0.69
N ASN A 46 -14.74 3.61 0.22
CA ASN A 46 -14.63 2.19 -0.14
C ASN A 46 -16.02 1.56 -0.19
N PRO A 47 -16.18 0.42 -0.89
CA PRO A 47 -17.39 -0.37 -0.78
C PRO A 47 -17.64 -0.78 0.69
N ASN A 48 -18.92 -0.87 1.06
CA ASN A 48 -19.30 -1.40 2.36
C ASN A 48 -19.12 -2.92 2.36
N VAL A 49 -18.14 -3.41 3.12
CA VAL A 49 -17.78 -4.82 3.19
C VAL A 49 -17.83 -5.33 4.63
N LYS A 50 -18.17 -6.62 4.79
CA LYS A 50 -18.02 -7.30 6.09
C LYS A 50 -16.54 -7.59 6.32
N GLN A 51 -16.10 -7.47 7.58
CA GLN A 51 -14.72 -7.74 7.95
C GLN A 51 -14.66 -8.56 9.22
N ILE A 52 -13.67 -9.44 9.32
CA ILE A 52 -13.35 -10.20 10.52
C ILE A 52 -11.96 -9.78 11.04
N PRO A 53 -11.83 -9.53 12.36
CA PRO A 53 -10.53 -9.36 13.00
C PRO A 53 -9.86 -10.72 13.19
N VAL A 54 -8.60 -10.85 12.75
CA VAL A 54 -7.82 -12.07 12.93
C VAL A 54 -6.47 -11.69 13.56
N PRO A 55 -6.08 -12.27 14.71
CA PRO A 55 -4.84 -11.93 15.39
C PRO A 55 -3.65 -12.66 14.76
N TYR A 56 -2.59 -11.91 14.45
CA TYR A 56 -1.34 -12.41 13.88
C TYR A 56 -0.14 -12.03 14.75
N PRO A 57 0.85 -12.92 14.88
CA PRO A 57 2.17 -12.53 15.35
C PRO A 57 2.83 -11.58 14.35
N LEU A 58 3.39 -10.48 14.84
CA LEU A 58 4.16 -9.53 14.02
C LEU A 58 5.66 -9.83 14.08
N HIS A 59 6.34 -9.67 12.95
CA HIS A 59 7.78 -9.82 12.81
C HIS A 59 8.47 -8.45 12.78
N ASP A 60 9.62 -8.33 13.45
CA ASP A 60 10.39 -7.08 13.49
C ASP A 60 11.17 -6.84 12.19
N LEU A 61 10.70 -5.90 11.37
CA LEU A 61 11.37 -5.49 10.13
C LEU A 61 12.74 -4.85 10.40
N ARG A 62 12.95 -4.23 11.56
CA ARG A 62 14.21 -3.56 11.89
C ARG A 62 15.38 -4.52 11.86
N SER A 63 15.18 -5.73 12.38
CA SER A 63 16.20 -6.80 12.38
C SER A 63 16.63 -7.22 10.97
N VAL A 64 15.74 -7.04 9.97
CA VAL A 64 16.00 -7.37 8.57
C VAL A 64 16.63 -6.18 7.85
N ALA A 65 16.05 -4.98 8.01
CA ALA A 65 16.41 -3.78 7.28
C ALA A 65 17.69 -3.09 7.80
N PHE A 66 17.92 -3.09 9.12
CA PHE A 66 19.01 -2.37 9.79
C PHE A 66 19.87 -3.32 10.62
N ARG A 67 20.51 -4.28 9.97
CA ARG A 67 21.40 -5.25 10.64
C ARG A 67 22.44 -4.52 11.51
N ASN A 68 22.68 -5.04 12.72
CA ASN A 68 23.61 -4.47 13.70
C ASN A 68 23.39 -2.98 14.06
N GLY A 69 22.16 -2.46 13.94
CA GLY A 69 21.77 -1.13 14.44
C GLY A 69 22.24 0.07 13.60
N ALA A 70 23.20 -0.11 12.69
CA ALA A 70 23.75 0.98 11.86
C ALA A 70 24.09 0.59 10.41
N ASP A 71 24.11 -0.70 10.03
CA ASP A 71 24.57 -1.16 8.70
C ASP A 71 23.48 -1.05 7.62
N TRP A 72 22.77 0.09 7.57
CA TRP A 72 21.84 0.38 6.49
C TRP A 72 22.60 0.80 5.22
N SER A 73 22.18 0.26 4.07
CA SER A 73 22.64 0.71 2.76
C SER A 73 21.52 0.68 1.72
N TRP A 74 21.67 1.48 0.66
CA TRP A 74 20.73 1.48 -0.46
C TRP A 74 20.64 0.12 -1.14
N SER A 75 21.76 -0.57 -1.32
CA SER A 75 21.78 -1.89 -1.98
C SER A 75 21.08 -2.95 -1.15
N HIS A 76 21.35 -3.04 0.15
CA HIS A 76 20.67 -3.99 1.04
C HIS A 76 19.17 -3.72 1.10
N SER A 77 18.79 -2.44 1.16
CA SER A 77 17.37 -2.05 1.16
C SER A 77 16.67 -2.41 -0.15
N ALA A 78 17.37 -2.27 -1.29
CA ALA A 78 16.87 -2.63 -2.60
C ALA A 78 16.69 -4.15 -2.75
N GLU A 79 17.60 -4.95 -2.20
CA GLU A 79 17.47 -6.41 -2.14
C GLU A 79 16.23 -6.83 -1.34
N ILE A 80 16.02 -6.24 -0.15
CA ILE A 80 14.81 -6.50 0.64
C ILE A 80 13.56 -6.04 -0.13
N LEU A 81 13.58 -4.85 -0.75
CA LEU A 81 12.45 -4.35 -1.52
C LEU A 81 12.08 -5.27 -2.68
N LYS A 82 13.08 -5.85 -3.35
CA LYS A 82 12.91 -6.84 -4.41
C LYS A 82 12.22 -8.09 -3.88
N ASP A 83 12.72 -8.64 -2.78
CA ASP A 83 12.30 -9.93 -2.24
C ASP A 83 10.99 -9.86 -1.45
N PHE A 84 10.77 -8.79 -0.68
CA PHE A 84 9.62 -8.66 0.22
C PHE A 84 8.50 -7.81 -0.40
N GLY A 85 8.83 -6.99 -1.39
CA GLY A 85 7.93 -5.94 -1.89
C GLY A 85 7.89 -4.71 -0.99
N PHE A 86 8.63 -4.68 0.12
CA PHE A 86 8.76 -3.53 1.00
C PHE A 86 10.12 -3.54 1.70
N THR A 87 10.57 -2.39 2.18
CA THR A 87 11.83 -2.23 2.91
C THR A 87 11.73 -1.04 3.85
N ALA A 88 12.76 -0.84 4.66
CA ALA A 88 12.95 0.40 5.42
C ALA A 88 14.30 1.02 5.06
N ILE A 89 14.29 2.33 4.86
CA ILE A 89 15.48 3.15 4.67
C ILE A 89 15.56 4.16 5.81
N LYS A 90 16.73 4.78 5.99
CA LYS A 90 16.82 6.00 6.79
C LYS A 90 17.04 7.18 5.86
N PHE A 91 16.60 8.35 6.21
CA PHE A 91 17.24 9.57 5.71
C PHE A 91 16.92 10.68 6.68
N ASP A 92 17.86 11.59 6.87
CA ASP A 92 17.68 12.78 7.69
C ASP A 92 16.89 13.79 6.86
N PRO A 93 15.57 13.90 7.06
CA PRO A 93 14.77 14.75 6.21
C PRO A 93 15.07 16.20 6.59
N LYS A 94 15.34 17.04 5.60
CA LYS A 94 15.42 18.51 5.84
C LYS A 94 14.09 19.04 6.33
N TRP A 95 13.00 18.30 6.02
CA TRP A 95 11.67 18.44 6.58
C TRP A 95 11.60 17.91 8.04
N ALA A 96 12.32 18.64 8.90
CA ALA A 96 12.26 18.81 10.35
C ALA A 96 12.41 17.61 11.31
N LYS A 97 13.15 17.89 12.39
CA LYS A 97 12.99 17.33 13.73
C LYS A 97 11.61 17.73 14.26
N VAL A 98 10.68 16.80 14.29
CA VAL A 98 9.31 17.02 14.79
C VAL A 98 9.27 16.64 16.28
N ASP A 99 10.01 17.39 17.10
CA ASP A 99 9.80 17.40 18.55
C ASP A 99 9.15 18.75 18.87
N ASP A 100 7.83 18.79 18.69
CA ASP A 100 6.85 19.63 19.39
C ASP A 100 5.54 19.60 18.59
N GLU A 101 4.41 19.37 19.27
CA GLU A 101 3.06 19.25 18.67
C GLU A 101 2.58 20.53 17.93
N VAL A 102 3.41 21.57 17.87
CA VAL A 102 3.06 22.95 17.52
C VAL A 102 3.23 23.29 16.02
N GLN A 103 3.97 22.52 15.22
CA GLN A 103 4.19 22.83 13.79
C GLN A 103 3.29 22.05 12.81
N ALA A 104 2.19 21.47 13.30
CA ALA A 104 1.35 20.55 12.53
C ALA A 104 0.68 21.16 11.26
N GLY A 105 0.62 22.49 11.14
CA GLY A 105 0.04 23.19 9.97
C GLY A 105 0.97 23.23 8.76
N ASP A 106 2.27 23.46 8.97
CA ASP A 106 3.26 23.59 7.88
C ASP A 106 3.52 22.24 7.17
N TYR A 107 3.18 21.15 7.84
CA TYR A 107 3.40 19.78 7.36
C TYR A 107 2.20 19.14 6.64
N ASP A 108 1.14 19.92 6.47
CA ASP A 108 -0.14 19.49 5.90
C ASP A 108 -0.54 20.37 4.68
N ASP A 109 0.38 21.22 4.24
CA ASP A 109 0.23 22.10 3.08
C ASP A 109 0.93 21.51 1.85
N LEU A 110 0.22 21.47 0.73
CA LEU A 110 0.72 20.88 -0.51
C LEU A 110 1.93 21.65 -1.07
N GLN A 111 1.94 22.99 -1.00
CA GLN A 111 3.05 23.78 -1.52
C GLN A 111 4.32 23.52 -0.70
N ALA A 112 4.21 23.51 0.63
CA ALA A 112 5.33 23.16 1.51
C ALA A 112 5.89 21.77 1.21
N LEU A 113 5.02 20.77 1.00
CA LEU A 113 5.42 19.41 0.62
C LEU A 113 6.13 19.35 -0.74
N GLU A 114 5.65 20.12 -1.74
CA GLU A 114 6.26 20.20 -3.06
C GLU A 114 7.68 20.83 -3.01
N GLU A 115 7.88 21.82 -2.15
CA GLU A 115 9.17 22.53 -2.00
C GLU A 115 10.17 21.76 -1.14
N THR A 116 9.72 20.90 -0.22
CA THR A 116 10.59 20.27 0.79
C THR A 116 10.62 18.74 0.70
N TYR A 117 9.51 18.05 0.99
CA TYR A 117 9.50 16.61 1.21
C TYR A 117 9.40 15.77 -0.06
N PHE A 118 8.60 16.18 -1.06
CA PHE A 118 8.49 15.44 -2.32
C PHE A 118 9.81 15.31 -3.09
N PRO A 119 10.70 16.33 -3.14
CA PRO A 119 12.04 16.18 -3.68
C PRO A 119 12.84 15.07 -2.99
N GLU A 120 12.82 15.00 -1.66
CA GLU A 120 13.54 13.97 -0.89
C GLU A 120 12.97 12.56 -1.15
N VAL A 121 11.65 12.44 -1.24
CA VAL A 121 10.98 11.19 -1.60
C VAL A 121 11.40 10.74 -3.01
N LYS A 122 11.40 11.64 -4.00
CA LYS A 122 11.82 11.32 -5.37
C LYS A 122 13.28 10.86 -5.40
N GLU A 123 14.18 11.61 -4.76
CA GLU A 123 15.60 11.26 -4.70
C GLU A 123 15.82 9.90 -4.05
N SER A 124 15.11 9.62 -2.95
CA SER A 124 15.21 8.35 -2.23
C SER A 124 14.71 7.17 -3.07
N VAL A 125 13.58 7.33 -3.77
CA VAL A 125 13.06 6.29 -4.68
C VAL A 125 14.01 6.07 -5.85
N LEU A 126 14.57 7.14 -6.45
CA LEU A 126 15.57 7.03 -7.52
C LEU A 126 16.80 6.25 -7.06
N LYS A 127 17.37 6.59 -5.89
CA LYS A 127 18.53 5.90 -5.30
C LYS A 127 18.25 4.45 -4.95
N LEU A 128 17.08 4.17 -4.37
CA LEU A 128 16.69 2.83 -3.92
C LEU A 128 16.39 1.89 -5.09
N THR A 129 15.80 2.40 -6.17
CA THR A 129 15.24 1.57 -7.24
C THR A 129 16.04 1.61 -8.54
N GLY A 130 16.91 2.61 -8.71
CA GLY A 130 17.62 2.87 -9.96
C GLY A 130 16.71 3.36 -11.10
N ALA A 131 15.47 3.77 -10.80
CA ALA A 131 14.58 4.35 -11.80
C ALA A 131 15.19 5.61 -12.42
N ALA A 132 14.83 5.90 -13.67
CA ALA A 132 15.26 7.13 -14.34
C ALA A 132 14.37 8.32 -13.96
N ARG A 133 13.09 8.07 -13.70
CA ARG A 133 12.09 9.11 -13.40
C ARG A 133 11.13 8.65 -12.31
N VAL A 134 10.80 9.56 -11.38
CA VAL A 134 9.82 9.34 -10.31
C VAL A 134 8.81 10.49 -10.28
N PHE A 135 7.54 10.13 -10.31
CA PHE A 135 6.40 11.03 -10.29
C PHE A 135 5.62 10.83 -8.99
N VAL A 136 5.49 11.88 -8.18
CA VAL A 136 4.59 11.84 -7.01
C VAL A 136 3.16 11.99 -7.53
N THR A 137 2.29 11.02 -7.24
CA THR A 137 0.90 11.02 -7.70
C THR A 137 -0.01 11.68 -6.69
N ASN A 138 0.16 11.31 -5.42
CA ASN A 138 -0.63 11.84 -4.33
C ASN A 138 0.07 11.65 -2.99
N SER A 139 -0.38 12.40 -1.98
CA SER A 139 0.05 12.23 -0.59
C SER A 139 -1.12 12.28 0.37
N ILE A 140 -0.96 11.65 1.53
CA ILE A 140 -1.99 11.52 2.56
C ILE A 140 -1.34 11.73 3.93
N VAL A 141 -1.78 12.73 4.66
CA VAL A 141 -1.45 12.86 6.09
C VAL A 141 -2.53 12.17 6.90
N ARG A 142 -2.10 11.26 7.79
CA ARG A 142 -2.99 10.48 8.66
C ARG A 142 -2.80 10.92 10.10
N ARG A 143 -3.91 11.28 10.75
CA ARG A 143 -4.01 11.63 12.18
C ARG A 143 -5.28 11.03 12.79
N GLY A 144 -5.30 10.92 14.12
CA GLY A 144 -6.47 10.52 14.91
C GLY A 144 -6.54 9.02 15.21
N ASP A 145 -7.30 8.67 16.25
CA ASP A 145 -7.49 7.29 16.68
C ASP A 145 -8.10 6.45 15.55
N ALA A 146 -7.51 5.29 15.29
CA ALA A 146 -8.16 4.29 14.46
C ALA A 146 -9.45 3.79 15.15
N PRO A 147 -10.51 3.44 14.39
CA PRO A 147 -11.77 3.02 15.01
C PRO A 147 -11.62 1.71 15.78
N VAL A 148 -11.68 1.79 17.11
CA VAL A 148 -11.88 0.65 18.02
C VAL A 148 -13.39 0.48 18.21
N LYS A 149 -13.97 -0.64 17.78
CA LYS A 149 -15.32 -1.03 18.23
C LYS A 149 -15.17 -1.87 19.50
N LYS A 150 -15.86 -1.45 20.57
CA LYS A 150 -15.90 -2.16 21.86
C LYS A 150 -16.27 -3.64 21.70
N PRO A 151 -15.80 -4.53 22.60
CA PRO A 151 -16.27 -5.90 22.68
C PRO A 151 -17.79 -5.94 22.88
N ALA A 152 -18.44 -6.92 22.27
CA ALA A 152 -19.86 -7.18 22.46
C ALA A 152 -20.09 -7.78 23.86
N ASN A 153 -20.12 -6.93 24.90
CA ASN A 153 -20.84 -7.15 26.16
C ASN A 153 -20.61 -5.96 27.11
N GLY A 154 -21.68 -5.25 27.46
CA GLY A 154 -21.67 -4.27 28.56
C GLY A 154 -22.34 -2.93 28.26
N THR A 155 -23.64 -2.86 28.56
CA THR A 155 -24.49 -1.70 28.89
C THR A 155 -24.35 -0.39 28.12
N ALA A 156 -25.48 0.01 27.52
CA ALA A 156 -25.70 1.21 26.75
C ALA A 156 -25.20 2.50 27.43
N SER A 157 -24.38 3.26 26.69
CA SER A 157 -24.28 4.70 26.85
C SER A 157 -23.94 5.34 25.50
N SER A 158 -24.87 6.19 25.05
CA SER A 158 -24.80 7.16 23.94
C SER A 158 -24.23 6.66 22.61
N ALA A 159 -25.15 6.28 21.71
CA ALA A 159 -24.91 6.23 20.28
C ALA A 159 -24.39 7.58 19.78
N VAL A 160 -23.13 7.64 19.38
CA VAL A 160 -22.67 8.70 18.48
C VAL A 160 -23.23 8.34 17.10
N VAL A 161 -24.31 9.02 16.76
CA VAL A 161 -24.90 9.04 15.42
C VAL A 161 -23.77 9.37 14.44
N ASN A 162 -23.49 8.45 13.52
CA ASN A 162 -22.70 8.74 12.32
C ASN A 162 -23.42 9.85 11.55
N GLY A 163 -23.03 11.09 11.79
CA GLY A 163 -23.46 12.23 11.02
C GLY A 163 -23.09 12.01 9.55
N LYS A 164 -24.06 12.20 8.67
CA LYS A 164 -24.02 11.98 7.22
C LYS A 164 -23.07 12.91 6.44
N ASP A 165 -22.09 13.54 7.09
CA ASP A 165 -21.25 14.57 6.50
C ASP A 165 -19.75 14.22 6.57
N GLN A 166 -19.39 12.99 6.20
CA GLN A 166 -18.02 12.72 5.73
C GLN A 166 -17.89 13.32 4.33
N LYS A 167 -17.63 14.63 4.25
CA LYS A 167 -17.15 15.24 3.00
C LYS A 167 -15.69 14.83 2.81
N SER A 168 -15.50 13.62 2.30
CA SER A 168 -14.26 13.21 1.67
C SER A 168 -14.06 14.02 0.41
N VAL A 169 -13.15 15.00 0.43
CA VAL A 169 -12.86 15.90 -0.69
C VAL A 169 -14.10 16.77 -1.04
N PRO A 170 -13.98 18.11 -1.20
CA PRO A 170 -15.12 18.91 -1.65
C PRO A 170 -15.68 18.35 -2.96
N ASP A 171 -17.00 18.36 -3.16
CA ASP A 171 -17.67 17.92 -4.40
C ASP A 171 -17.13 18.61 -5.69
N ASN A 172 -16.33 19.67 -5.51
CA ASN A 172 -15.70 20.47 -6.56
C ASN A 172 -14.18 20.32 -6.67
N TYR A 173 -13.55 19.30 -6.07
CA TYR A 173 -12.13 19.06 -6.30
C TYR A 173 -11.91 18.61 -7.74
N LYS A 174 -11.26 19.47 -8.51
CA LYS A 174 -10.95 19.22 -9.92
C LYS A 174 -9.45 19.04 -10.03
N ALA A 175 -9.02 17.92 -10.61
CA ALA A 175 -7.67 17.85 -11.14
C ALA A 175 -7.53 18.93 -12.22
N SER A 176 -6.45 19.70 -12.16
CA SER A 176 -6.04 20.55 -13.27
C SER A 176 -5.20 19.73 -14.26
N ASP A 177 -4.95 20.29 -15.45
CA ASP A 177 -3.92 19.76 -16.35
C ASP A 177 -2.50 20.02 -15.82
N GLU A 178 -2.37 20.75 -14.70
CA GLU A 178 -1.10 20.88 -14.01
C GLU A 178 -0.66 19.52 -13.48
N THR A 179 0.62 19.24 -13.59
CA THR A 179 1.24 17.98 -13.15
C THR A 179 1.45 17.97 -11.63
N ARG A 180 0.52 18.56 -10.87
CA ARG A 180 0.62 18.67 -9.41
C ARG A 180 0.04 17.41 -8.76
N PRO A 181 0.68 16.87 -7.71
CA PRO A 181 0.12 15.76 -6.95
C PRO A 181 -1.17 16.16 -6.23
N THR A 182 -2.06 15.21 -6.00
CA THR A 182 -3.20 15.43 -5.09
C THR A 182 -2.76 15.26 -3.63
N HIS A 183 -3.40 15.96 -2.70
CA HIS A 183 -3.06 15.88 -1.27
C HIS A 183 -4.34 15.76 -0.43
N LEU A 184 -4.35 14.75 0.44
CA LEU A 184 -5.36 14.60 1.49
C LEU A 184 -4.73 15.08 2.79
N ALA A 185 -5.23 16.20 3.29
CA ALA A 185 -4.75 16.86 4.49
C ALA A 185 -5.26 16.13 5.74
N SER A 186 -4.64 16.38 6.88
CA SER A 186 -5.06 15.82 8.16
C SER A 186 -6.48 16.22 8.57
N SER A 187 -6.96 17.37 8.10
CA SER A 187 -8.35 17.84 8.26
C SER A 187 -9.37 16.94 7.55
N ASP A 188 -8.95 16.19 6.52
CA ASP A 188 -9.78 15.19 5.86
C ASP A 188 -9.99 13.93 6.74
N ASN A 189 -9.38 13.89 7.94
CA ASN A 189 -9.56 12.86 8.99
C ASN A 189 -9.31 11.43 8.46
N SER A 190 -8.32 11.29 7.58
CA SER A 190 -7.88 10.00 7.03
C SER A 190 -7.20 9.15 8.11
N ARG A 191 -7.99 8.31 8.78
CA ARG A 191 -7.52 7.42 9.85
C ARG A 191 -6.67 6.25 9.32
N PRO A 192 -5.95 5.52 10.20
CA PRO A 192 -5.27 4.29 9.81
C PRO A 192 -6.22 3.24 9.21
N ALA A 193 -5.87 2.68 8.04
CA ALA A 193 -6.66 1.68 7.35
C ALA A 193 -6.46 0.29 7.97
N ARG A 194 -7.48 -0.25 8.65
CA ARG A 194 -7.40 -1.55 9.34
C ARG A 194 -7.44 -2.77 8.39
N GLY A 195 -8.14 -2.63 7.26
CA GLY A 195 -8.31 -3.72 6.30
C GLY A 195 -7.04 -3.97 5.51
N ALA A 196 -6.63 -5.23 5.39
CA ALA A 196 -5.50 -5.62 4.55
C ALA A 196 -5.83 -5.45 3.07
N HIS A 197 -4.94 -4.78 2.33
CA HIS A 197 -5.14 -4.46 0.91
C HIS A 197 -3.81 -4.27 0.15
N VAL A 198 -3.91 -4.13 -1.17
CA VAL A 198 -2.87 -3.65 -2.09
C VAL A 198 -3.51 -2.57 -2.98
N ASP A 199 -2.87 -1.43 -3.11
CA ASP A 199 -3.49 -0.24 -3.72
C ASP A 199 -3.62 -0.29 -5.25
N TYR A 200 -2.97 -1.27 -5.89
CA TYR A 200 -2.94 -1.44 -7.34
C TYR A 200 -3.02 -2.91 -7.70
N THR A 201 -3.86 -3.23 -8.69
CA THR A 201 -3.70 -4.44 -9.50
C THR A 201 -2.93 -4.11 -10.79
N PRO A 202 -2.52 -5.10 -11.60
CA PRO A 202 -1.89 -4.84 -12.90
C PRO A 202 -2.73 -3.91 -13.79
N VAL A 203 -4.03 -4.14 -13.92
CA VAL A 203 -4.91 -3.26 -14.72
C VAL A 203 -5.06 -1.88 -14.08
N GLY A 204 -5.10 -1.79 -12.74
CA GLY A 204 -5.06 -0.51 -12.03
C GLY A 204 -3.82 0.30 -12.38
N ALA A 205 -2.63 -0.33 -12.37
CA ALA A 205 -1.37 0.30 -12.73
C ALA A 205 -1.32 0.75 -14.20
N ARG A 206 -1.77 -0.10 -15.13
CA ARG A 206 -1.84 0.22 -16.56
C ARG A 206 -2.74 1.41 -16.87
N ARG A 207 -3.90 1.49 -16.20
CA ARG A 207 -4.81 2.63 -16.32
C ARG A 207 -4.20 3.89 -15.71
N SER A 208 -3.53 3.78 -14.56
CA SER A 208 -2.89 4.92 -13.90
C SER A 208 -1.85 5.61 -14.80
N ILE A 209 -0.98 4.86 -15.48
CA ILE A 209 0.01 5.48 -16.39
C ILE A 209 -0.62 6.04 -17.67
N ARG A 210 -1.82 5.58 -18.07
CA ARG A 210 -2.53 6.04 -19.28
C ARG A 210 -3.49 7.18 -19.06
N ARG A 211 -4.04 7.31 -17.86
CA ARG A 211 -5.22 8.16 -17.60
C ARG A 211 -4.98 9.23 -16.56
N TRP A 212 -4.02 9.06 -15.67
CA TRP A 212 -3.97 9.93 -14.49
C TRP A 212 -3.46 11.34 -14.80
N ARG A 213 -2.25 11.44 -15.38
CA ARG A 213 -1.59 12.72 -15.67
C ARG A 213 -0.80 12.69 -16.99
N PRO A 214 -0.72 13.83 -17.71
CA PRO A 214 -0.01 13.90 -19.00
C PRO A 214 1.48 13.61 -18.92
N ASP A 215 2.16 14.03 -17.86
CA ASP A 215 3.61 13.84 -17.71
C ASP A 215 4.00 12.38 -17.45
N ILE A 216 3.21 11.68 -16.64
CA ILE A 216 3.36 10.23 -16.41
C ILE A 216 3.10 9.47 -17.71
N TYR A 217 2.03 9.80 -18.43
CA TYR A 217 1.71 9.16 -19.71
C TYR A 217 2.79 9.39 -20.77
N LYS A 218 3.25 10.64 -20.90
CA LYS A 218 4.36 10.98 -21.81
C LYS A 218 5.62 10.20 -21.46
N ALA A 219 5.97 10.10 -20.18
CA ALA A 219 7.14 9.33 -19.76
C ALA A 219 6.98 7.82 -20.05
N ALA A 220 5.76 7.28 -19.89
CA ALA A 220 5.46 5.89 -20.22
C ALA A 220 5.53 5.60 -21.73
N LEU A 221 5.09 6.55 -22.57
CA LEU A 221 5.28 6.48 -24.03
C LEU A 221 6.76 6.49 -24.39
N GLU A 222 7.53 7.44 -23.86
CA GLU A 222 8.97 7.58 -24.15
C GLU A 222 9.79 6.37 -23.69
N ALA A 223 9.38 5.73 -22.60
CA ALA A 223 10.00 4.48 -22.12
C ALA A 223 9.55 3.24 -22.92
N GLY A 224 8.58 3.37 -23.83
CA GLY A 224 8.05 2.26 -24.63
C GLY A 224 7.11 1.32 -23.87
N ILE A 225 6.66 1.69 -22.67
CA ILE A 225 5.74 0.88 -21.83
C ILE A 225 4.40 0.71 -22.54
N ILE A 226 3.81 1.83 -23.00
CA ILE A 226 2.51 1.83 -23.67
C ILE A 226 2.56 0.98 -24.94
N ASP A 227 3.58 1.19 -25.77
CA ASP A 227 3.81 0.43 -27.00
C ASP A 227 3.96 -1.08 -26.73
N ALA A 228 4.66 -1.47 -25.67
CA ALA A 228 4.86 -2.88 -25.34
C ALA A 228 3.53 -3.57 -24.99
N GLU A 229 2.74 -2.96 -24.11
CA GLU A 229 1.44 -3.51 -23.70
C GLU A 229 0.44 -3.53 -24.84
N ASP A 230 0.39 -2.46 -25.65
CA ASP A 230 -0.55 -2.35 -26.76
C ASP A 230 -0.22 -3.36 -27.88
N LYS A 231 1.07 -3.59 -28.17
CA LYS A 231 1.49 -4.65 -29.12
C LYS A 231 1.12 -6.05 -28.64
N ILE A 232 1.30 -6.33 -27.35
CA ILE A 232 0.89 -7.61 -26.75
C ILE A 232 -0.63 -7.81 -26.94
N CYS A 233 -1.42 -6.79 -26.62
CA CYS A 233 -2.88 -6.88 -26.67
C CYS A 233 -3.42 -6.91 -28.11
N ALA A 234 -2.80 -6.19 -29.04
CA ALA A 234 -3.16 -6.17 -30.45
C ALA A 234 -3.13 -7.58 -31.06
N SER A 235 -2.17 -8.43 -30.66
CA SER A 235 -2.08 -9.83 -31.11
C SER A 235 -3.32 -10.68 -30.76
N ALA A 236 -4.08 -10.27 -29.76
CA ALA A 236 -5.31 -10.92 -29.31
C ALA A 236 -6.57 -10.06 -29.51
N LYS A 237 -6.47 -8.90 -30.19
CA LYS A 237 -7.56 -7.93 -30.38
C LYS A 237 -8.19 -7.47 -29.05
N LEU A 238 -7.35 -7.24 -28.04
CA LEU A 238 -7.76 -6.73 -26.73
C LEU A 238 -7.27 -5.29 -26.53
N ASP A 239 -7.87 -4.56 -25.60
CA ASP A 239 -7.40 -3.26 -25.12
C ASP A 239 -6.53 -3.44 -23.86
N ALA A 240 -5.36 -2.81 -23.80
CA ALA A 240 -4.47 -2.93 -22.64
C ALA A 240 -5.09 -2.42 -21.33
N GLN A 241 -6.08 -1.52 -21.39
CA GLN A 241 -6.79 -0.99 -20.22
C GLN A 241 -7.91 -1.91 -19.72
N ASP A 242 -8.24 -2.98 -20.45
CA ASP A 242 -9.26 -3.92 -20.05
C ASP A 242 -8.71 -5.03 -19.15
N LYS A 243 -9.54 -5.48 -18.21
CA LYS A 243 -9.21 -6.58 -17.29
C LYS A 243 -8.96 -7.89 -18.06
N SER A 244 -9.65 -8.09 -19.18
CA SER A 244 -9.49 -9.25 -20.06
C SER A 244 -8.07 -9.38 -20.61
N SER A 245 -7.29 -8.31 -20.65
CA SER A 245 -5.90 -8.33 -21.12
C SER A 245 -4.89 -8.77 -20.06
N ASN A 246 -5.30 -8.93 -18.79
CA ASN A 246 -4.38 -9.28 -17.70
C ASN A 246 -3.60 -10.56 -17.99
N TYR A 247 -4.27 -11.63 -18.45
CA TYR A 247 -3.60 -12.92 -18.67
C TYR A 247 -2.53 -12.85 -19.76
N ILE A 248 -2.79 -12.13 -20.86
CA ILE A 248 -1.86 -12.07 -21.98
C ILE A 248 -0.69 -11.13 -21.71
N ILE A 249 -0.93 -10.02 -21.01
CA ILE A 249 0.13 -9.12 -20.56
C ILE A 249 1.01 -9.84 -19.54
N ASP A 250 0.42 -10.48 -18.52
CA ASP A 250 1.19 -11.23 -17.52
C ASP A 250 2.09 -12.29 -18.17
N ALA A 251 1.56 -13.04 -19.14
CA ALA A 251 2.31 -14.09 -19.84
C ALA A 251 3.39 -13.57 -20.81
N LYS A 252 3.26 -12.36 -21.36
CA LYS A 252 4.11 -11.90 -22.48
C LYS A 252 4.94 -10.65 -22.20
N TYR A 253 4.69 -9.92 -21.11
CA TYR A 253 5.37 -8.65 -20.83
C TYR A 253 6.86 -8.86 -20.56
N ASN A 254 7.19 -9.86 -19.75
CA ASN A 254 8.55 -10.31 -19.48
C ASN A 254 8.76 -11.68 -20.14
N ALA A 255 9.04 -11.69 -21.44
CA ALA A 255 9.20 -12.90 -22.24
C ALA A 255 10.68 -13.19 -22.57
N ASP A 256 10.97 -14.44 -22.93
CA ASP A 256 12.29 -14.89 -23.42
C ASP A 256 13.46 -14.54 -22.49
N GLY A 257 13.21 -14.57 -21.17
CA GLY A 257 14.21 -14.24 -20.14
C GLY A 257 14.59 -12.77 -20.08
N LYS A 258 13.79 -11.87 -20.68
CA LYS A 258 14.03 -10.43 -20.71
C LYS A 258 12.88 -9.67 -20.08
N LEU A 259 13.21 -8.60 -19.38
CA LEU A 259 12.22 -7.67 -18.85
C LEU A 259 11.70 -6.76 -19.96
N GLY A 260 10.39 -6.51 -19.95
CA GLY A 260 9.81 -5.40 -20.69
C GLY A 260 10.22 -4.05 -20.08
N PRO A 261 9.87 -2.93 -20.73
CA PRO A 261 10.06 -1.60 -20.14
C PRO A 261 9.48 -1.52 -18.73
N ARG A 262 10.27 -1.11 -17.74
CA ARG A 262 9.86 -1.23 -16.35
C ARG A 262 9.11 0.00 -15.87
N TYR A 263 8.03 -0.22 -15.13
CA TYR A 263 7.42 0.79 -14.28
C TYR A 263 6.84 0.15 -13.03
N ALA A 264 6.76 0.94 -11.97
CA ALA A 264 6.29 0.48 -10.67
C ALA A 264 5.54 1.60 -9.96
N ALA A 265 4.61 1.22 -9.09
CA ALA A 265 3.94 2.12 -8.16
C ALA A 265 4.42 1.82 -6.74
N TYR A 266 4.82 2.86 -6.01
CA TYR A 266 5.33 2.78 -4.66
C TYR A 266 4.52 3.65 -3.71
N SER A 267 4.63 3.32 -2.43
CA SER A 267 4.32 4.21 -1.33
C SER A 267 5.56 4.40 -0.47
N VAL A 268 5.81 5.64 -0.09
CA VAL A 268 6.85 6.06 0.84
C VAL A 268 6.16 6.58 2.08
N TRP A 269 6.35 5.87 3.18
CA TRP A 269 5.63 6.06 4.41
C TRP A 269 6.58 6.51 5.51
N ARG A 270 6.32 7.70 6.08
CA ARG A 270 7.12 8.29 7.15
C ARG A 270 6.23 8.65 8.34
N PRO A 271 6.61 8.28 9.56
CA PRO A 271 5.95 8.80 10.73
C PRO A 271 6.48 10.19 11.10
N MET A 272 5.59 11.04 11.60
CA MET A 272 5.94 12.38 12.07
C MET A 272 6.39 12.38 13.53
N ARG A 273 6.16 11.28 14.25
CA ARG A 273 6.63 11.03 15.61
C ARG A 273 6.80 9.53 15.82
N THR A 274 7.49 9.13 16.88
CA THR A 274 7.61 7.70 17.22
C THR A 274 6.25 7.01 17.22
N VAL A 275 6.13 5.89 16.51
CA VAL A 275 4.87 5.14 16.35
C VAL A 275 4.67 4.19 17.53
N THR A 276 3.80 4.55 18.47
CA THR A 276 3.53 3.74 19.67
C THR A 276 2.21 2.96 19.62
N ARG A 277 1.36 3.24 18.63
CA ARG A 277 0.16 2.48 18.29
C ARG A 277 -0.22 2.64 16.82
N ASP A 278 -1.04 1.73 16.33
CA ASP A 278 -1.50 1.66 14.95
C ASP A 278 -0.35 1.64 13.93
N PRO A 279 0.63 0.73 13.98
CA PRO A 279 1.73 0.75 13.00
C PRO A 279 1.24 0.48 11.58
N LEU A 280 2.10 0.73 10.59
CA LEU A 280 1.96 0.11 9.28
C LEU A 280 2.58 -1.29 9.36
N ALA A 281 1.82 -2.31 8.97
CA ALA A 281 2.32 -3.66 8.81
C ALA A 281 2.20 -4.08 7.33
N MET A 282 3.17 -4.87 6.87
CA MET A 282 3.26 -5.37 5.50
C MET A 282 3.63 -6.85 5.50
N ALA A 283 3.15 -7.61 4.53
CA ALA A 283 3.51 -9.01 4.36
C ALA A 283 4.02 -9.26 2.93
N PRO A 284 5.08 -10.06 2.74
CA PRO A 284 5.52 -10.43 1.40
C PRO A 284 4.43 -11.22 0.70
N ARG A 285 4.14 -10.92 -0.57
CA ARG A 285 3.06 -11.57 -1.31
C ARG A 285 3.20 -13.09 -1.35
N TRP A 286 4.42 -13.59 -1.50
CA TRP A 286 4.72 -15.03 -1.51
C TRP A 286 4.51 -15.72 -0.16
N SER A 287 4.33 -14.97 0.93
CA SER A 287 4.05 -15.56 2.25
C SER A 287 2.58 -15.95 2.43
N PHE A 288 1.71 -15.57 1.49
CA PHE A 288 0.32 -16.00 1.46
C PHE A 288 0.23 -17.39 0.82
N PRO A 289 -0.37 -18.38 1.51
CA PRO A 289 -0.53 -19.73 0.96
C PRO A 289 -1.43 -19.70 -0.28
N GLN A 290 -1.07 -20.48 -1.31
CA GLN A 290 -1.84 -20.55 -2.56
C GLN A 290 -3.22 -21.20 -2.36
N ASP A 291 -3.32 -22.18 -1.46
CA ASP A 291 -4.53 -22.94 -1.17
C ASP A 291 -5.04 -22.71 0.27
N GLY A 292 -4.69 -21.57 0.87
CA GLY A 292 -5.10 -21.25 2.24
C GLY A 292 -6.41 -20.46 2.33
N ALA A 293 -6.80 -20.14 3.57
CA ALA A 293 -8.03 -19.40 3.88
C ALA A 293 -8.07 -17.96 3.32
N LEU A 294 -6.90 -17.40 2.99
CA LEU A 294 -6.76 -16.03 2.51
C LEU A 294 -6.62 -15.97 1.00
N GLY A 295 -7.29 -15.02 0.39
CA GLY A 295 -7.22 -14.75 -1.04
C GLY A 295 -7.18 -13.26 -1.33
N PHE A 296 -7.38 -12.92 -2.59
CA PHE A 296 -7.32 -11.55 -3.07
C PHE A 296 -8.49 -11.23 -4.00
N LEU A 297 -9.13 -10.08 -3.78
CA LEU A 297 -10.31 -9.67 -4.52
C LEU A 297 -10.17 -8.24 -5.06
N GLY A 298 -10.25 -8.11 -6.38
CA GLY A 298 -10.21 -6.81 -7.06
C GLY A 298 -11.48 -5.99 -6.86
N TYR A 299 -11.33 -4.70 -6.60
CA TYR A 299 -12.43 -3.73 -6.62
C TYR A 299 -11.96 -2.40 -7.22
N GLU A 300 -12.86 -1.69 -7.87
CA GLU A 300 -12.54 -0.43 -8.55
C GLU A 300 -12.92 0.76 -7.69
N SER A 301 -12.05 1.79 -7.67
CA SER A 301 -12.35 3.11 -7.13
C SER A 301 -12.12 4.19 -8.19
N ARG A 302 -12.97 5.22 -8.16
CA ARG A 302 -12.85 6.39 -9.02
C ARG A 302 -11.66 7.22 -8.60
N MET A 303 -10.81 7.58 -9.55
CA MET A 303 -9.63 8.41 -9.37
C MET A 303 -9.79 9.71 -10.14
N LEU A 304 -9.42 10.82 -9.48
CA LEU A 304 -9.31 12.13 -10.10
C LEU A 304 -8.16 12.14 -11.11
N ALA A 305 -8.43 12.62 -12.31
CA ALA A 305 -7.43 12.69 -13.38
C ALA A 305 -7.55 13.97 -14.20
N ALA A 306 -6.44 14.36 -14.81
CA ALA A 306 -6.34 15.57 -15.60
C ALA A 306 -7.38 15.57 -16.75
N PRO A 307 -8.10 16.69 -16.99
CA PRO A 307 -9.08 16.79 -18.08
C PRO A 307 -8.52 16.39 -19.45
N SER A 308 -7.28 16.78 -19.75
CA SER A 308 -6.55 16.41 -20.98
C SER A 308 -6.35 14.91 -21.16
N MET A 309 -6.43 14.12 -20.08
CA MET A 309 -6.37 12.66 -20.12
C MET A 309 -7.74 11.99 -20.30
N GLY A 310 -8.77 12.79 -20.60
CA GLY A 310 -10.16 12.32 -20.72
C GLY A 310 -10.90 12.27 -19.38
N GLY A 311 -10.41 13.02 -18.38
CA GLY A 311 -11.00 13.10 -17.04
C GLY A 311 -10.78 11.85 -16.20
N ASP A 312 -11.56 11.74 -15.13
CA ASP A 312 -11.53 10.65 -14.16
C ASP A 312 -11.49 9.25 -14.80
N PHE A 313 -10.99 8.30 -14.02
CA PHE A 313 -10.93 6.89 -14.42
C PHE A 313 -11.14 5.97 -13.24
N LEU A 314 -11.41 4.69 -13.52
CA LEU A 314 -11.48 3.65 -12.51
C LEU A 314 -10.13 2.94 -12.37
N ARG A 315 -9.50 3.07 -11.20
CA ARG A 315 -8.35 2.26 -10.82
C ARG A 315 -8.83 1.05 -10.03
N GLU A 316 -8.37 -0.12 -10.40
CA GLU A 316 -8.59 -1.33 -9.61
C GLU A 316 -7.50 -1.48 -8.53
N LEU A 317 -7.97 -1.74 -7.32
CA LEU A 317 -7.20 -2.07 -6.13
C LEU A 317 -7.58 -3.50 -5.72
N GLU A 318 -6.88 -4.04 -4.73
CA GLU A 318 -7.10 -5.41 -4.27
C GLU A 318 -7.27 -5.47 -2.76
N SER A 319 -8.33 -6.11 -2.28
CA SER A 319 -8.49 -6.45 -0.87
C SER A 319 -7.91 -7.82 -0.59
N VAL A 320 -7.29 -7.99 0.58
CA VAL A 320 -7.02 -9.34 1.10
C VAL A 320 -8.28 -9.84 1.77
N VAL A 321 -8.77 -10.98 1.28
CA VAL A 321 -10.05 -11.56 1.70
C VAL A 321 -9.84 -12.87 2.42
N ILE A 322 -10.85 -13.28 3.18
CA ILE A 322 -10.99 -14.59 3.78
C ILE A 322 -12.30 -15.21 3.33
N SER A 323 -12.33 -16.51 3.05
CA SER A 323 -13.58 -17.17 2.65
C SER A 323 -14.63 -17.09 3.77
N GLU A 324 -15.92 -17.05 3.43
CA GLU A 324 -16.98 -17.04 4.46
C GLU A 324 -16.93 -18.29 5.36
N ALA A 325 -16.60 -19.46 4.79
CA ALA A 325 -16.48 -20.70 5.53
C ALA A 325 -15.34 -20.63 6.57
N ASP A 326 -14.17 -20.14 6.15
CA ASP A 326 -13.04 -19.98 7.05
C ASP A 326 -13.32 -18.92 8.10
N ALA A 327 -13.89 -17.77 7.72
CA ALA A 327 -14.26 -16.71 8.65
C ALA A 327 -15.16 -17.22 9.78
N ARG A 328 -16.18 -18.03 9.47
CA ARG A 328 -17.04 -18.67 10.47
C ARG A 328 -16.25 -19.62 11.38
N ALA A 329 -15.35 -20.43 10.80
CA ALA A 329 -14.50 -21.31 11.57
C ALA A 329 -13.58 -20.55 12.56
N TYR A 330 -13.08 -19.37 12.18
CA TYR A 330 -12.32 -18.51 13.10
C TYR A 330 -13.17 -17.96 14.24
N GLU A 331 -14.39 -17.49 13.94
CA GLU A 331 -15.32 -16.97 14.96
C GLU A 331 -15.72 -18.06 15.97
N ASP A 332 -15.99 -19.27 15.48
CA ASP A 332 -16.45 -20.40 16.30
C ASP A 332 -15.33 -21.00 17.16
N SER A 333 -14.08 -20.98 16.67
CA SER A 333 -12.95 -21.64 17.35
C SER A 333 -12.25 -20.77 18.39
N GLY A 334 -12.39 -19.44 18.31
CA GLY A 334 -11.65 -18.50 19.18
C GLY A 334 -10.12 -18.58 19.03
N VAL A 335 -9.64 -19.21 17.95
CA VAL A 335 -8.22 -19.51 17.71
C VAL A 335 -7.46 -18.27 17.23
N VAL A 336 -6.29 -18.06 17.83
CA VAL A 336 -5.26 -17.13 17.31
C VAL A 336 -4.63 -17.75 16.06
N ALA A 337 -4.35 -16.98 15.01
CA ALA A 337 -3.88 -17.53 13.71
C ALA A 337 -2.57 -18.37 13.77
N SER A 338 -1.93 -18.47 14.93
CA SER A 338 -0.71 -19.23 15.19
C SER A 338 -0.79 -20.74 14.90
N GLY A 339 -1.98 -21.27 14.58
CA GLY A 339 -2.19 -22.64 14.09
C GLY A 339 -2.25 -22.80 12.56
N LEU A 340 -2.11 -21.72 11.79
CA LEU A 340 -2.32 -21.71 10.34
C LEU A 340 -1.03 -21.37 9.59
N GLU A 341 -0.90 -21.87 8.36
CA GLU A 341 0.04 -21.38 7.35
C GLU A 341 -0.24 -19.90 7.07
N SER A 342 0.24 -19.04 7.97
CA SER A 342 -0.13 -17.64 8.09
C SER A 342 0.84 -16.74 7.32
N PRO A 343 0.36 -15.69 6.64
CA PRO A 343 1.25 -14.69 6.05
C PRO A 343 2.14 -14.07 7.12
N LYS A 344 3.40 -13.84 6.74
CA LYS A 344 4.40 -13.25 7.63
C LYS A 344 4.23 -11.74 7.62
N TRP A 345 3.51 -11.22 8.61
CA TRP A 345 3.32 -9.79 8.78
C TRP A 345 4.50 -9.15 9.51
N TYR A 346 5.15 -8.21 8.84
CA TYR A 346 6.25 -7.41 9.38
C TYR A 346 5.77 -6.02 9.73
N TYR A 347 6.36 -5.43 10.76
CA TYR A 347 6.19 -4.03 11.11
C TYR A 347 7.51 -3.49 11.66
N LEU A 348 7.58 -2.17 11.84
CA LEU A 348 8.74 -1.52 12.43
C LEU A 348 8.35 -1.06 13.86
N PRO A 349 8.73 -1.79 14.93
CA PRO A 349 8.34 -1.47 16.30
C PRO A 349 8.84 -0.10 16.70
N GLU A 350 7.98 0.75 17.28
CA GLU A 350 8.37 2.11 17.68
C GLU A 350 9.08 2.91 16.57
N GLN A 351 8.62 2.77 15.32
CA GLN A 351 9.23 3.40 14.16
C GLN A 351 9.50 4.88 14.41
N LYS A 352 10.76 5.30 14.24
CA LYS A 352 11.23 6.66 14.45
C LYS A 352 11.02 7.53 13.19
N PRO A 353 10.95 8.87 13.31
CA PRO A 353 10.71 9.75 12.16
C PRO A 353 11.77 9.71 11.05
N ASP A 354 12.98 9.24 11.35
CA ASP A 354 14.06 9.02 10.39
C ASP A 354 14.01 7.62 9.73
N GLU A 355 13.20 6.69 10.26
CA GLU A 355 12.97 5.37 9.68
C GLU A 355 11.78 5.45 8.71
N VAL A 356 12.04 5.32 7.41
CA VAL A 356 11.03 5.47 6.34
C VAL A 356 10.79 4.13 5.67
N VAL A 357 9.53 3.71 5.59
CA VAL A 357 9.12 2.49 4.91
C VAL A 357 8.85 2.79 3.44
N VAL A 358 9.40 1.99 2.54
CA VAL A 358 9.05 2.02 1.11
C VAL A 358 8.44 0.69 0.74
N LEU A 359 7.24 0.70 0.15
CA LEU A 359 6.53 -0.51 -0.27
C LEU A 359 6.03 -0.40 -1.71
N LYS A 360 6.08 -1.52 -2.43
CA LYS A 360 5.52 -1.69 -3.77
C LYS A 360 4.01 -1.85 -3.65
N PHE A 361 3.29 -1.11 -4.48
CA PHE A 361 1.91 -1.42 -4.80
C PHE A 361 1.79 -2.21 -6.10
N PHE A 362 2.69 -1.95 -7.05
CA PHE A 362 2.78 -2.67 -8.32
C PHE A 362 4.22 -2.58 -8.85
N ASP A 363 4.70 -3.59 -9.56
CA ASP A 363 5.96 -3.57 -10.31
C ASP A 363 5.87 -4.46 -11.55
N SER A 364 6.04 -3.86 -12.73
CA SER A 364 5.92 -4.60 -14.00
C SER A 364 7.02 -5.65 -14.18
N ALA A 365 8.14 -5.53 -13.47
CA ALA A 365 9.18 -6.57 -13.45
C ALA A 365 8.66 -7.89 -12.85
N ALA A 366 7.61 -7.85 -12.03
CA ALA A 366 7.02 -9.04 -11.42
C ALA A 366 5.91 -9.69 -12.28
N LEU A 367 5.55 -9.11 -13.43
CA LEU A 367 4.62 -9.76 -14.36
C LEU A 367 5.20 -11.09 -14.85
N GLY A 368 4.34 -12.09 -15.04
CA GLY A 368 4.72 -13.48 -15.27
C GLY A 368 5.14 -14.17 -13.97
N GLY A 369 4.56 -13.78 -12.84
CA GLY A 369 4.85 -14.34 -11.52
C GLY A 369 6.28 -14.10 -11.02
N GLY A 370 6.96 -13.06 -11.53
CA GLY A 370 8.34 -12.74 -11.19
C GLY A 370 9.37 -13.73 -11.73
N LEU A 371 9.00 -14.64 -12.65
CA LEU A 371 9.90 -15.69 -13.14
C LEU A 371 11.19 -15.16 -13.78
N VAL A 372 11.13 -13.98 -14.40
CA VAL A 372 12.29 -13.36 -15.05
C VAL A 372 13.13 -12.51 -14.08
N SER A 373 12.49 -11.69 -13.25
CA SER A 373 13.18 -10.74 -12.38
C SER A 373 13.54 -11.31 -11.00
N GLY A 374 12.69 -12.19 -10.46
CA GLY A 374 12.63 -12.56 -9.05
C GLY A 374 11.93 -11.53 -8.16
N ASP A 375 11.41 -10.42 -8.72
CA ASP A 375 10.78 -9.36 -7.94
C ASP A 375 9.37 -9.74 -7.46
N VAL A 376 9.04 -9.35 -6.23
CA VAL A 376 7.64 -9.32 -5.76
C VAL A 376 6.91 -8.12 -6.39
N GLY A 377 5.68 -8.38 -6.86
CA GLY A 377 4.88 -7.38 -7.59
C GLY A 377 4.15 -6.37 -6.72
N GLY A 378 3.91 -6.66 -5.45
CA GLY A 378 3.22 -5.74 -4.52
C GLY A 378 3.20 -6.28 -3.11
N ALA A 379 3.00 -5.39 -2.13
CA ALA A 379 3.00 -5.71 -0.71
C ALA A 379 1.59 -5.53 -0.11
N PRO A 380 0.91 -6.64 0.25
CA PRO A 380 -0.22 -6.59 1.17
C PRO A 380 0.14 -5.80 2.43
N HIS A 381 -0.67 -4.81 2.77
CA HIS A 381 -0.41 -3.95 3.92
C HIS A 381 -1.71 -3.57 4.65
N ALA A 382 -1.57 -3.26 5.94
CA ALA A 382 -2.65 -2.89 6.83
C ALA A 382 -2.12 -2.04 7.98
N SER A 383 -3.02 -1.45 8.76
CA SER A 383 -2.67 -0.88 10.07
C SER A 383 -3.30 -1.68 11.20
N PRO A 384 -2.62 -2.72 11.71
CA PRO A 384 -3.19 -3.59 12.72
C PRO A 384 -3.40 -2.88 14.07
N ASP A 385 -4.32 -3.43 14.86
CA ASP A 385 -4.51 -3.04 16.26
C ASP A 385 -3.56 -3.86 17.15
N LEU A 386 -2.69 -3.19 17.90
CA LEU A 386 -1.71 -3.86 18.78
C LEU A 386 -2.31 -4.33 20.12
N GLY A 387 -3.59 -4.03 20.40
CA GLY A 387 -4.21 -4.37 21.68
C GLY A 387 -3.45 -3.75 22.85
N ASP A 388 -3.16 -4.54 23.88
CA ASP A 388 -2.50 -4.08 25.11
C ASP A 388 -1.05 -3.61 24.89
N ALA A 389 -0.44 -3.95 23.76
CA ALA A 389 0.90 -3.46 23.40
C ALA A 389 0.88 -2.01 22.85
N ALA A 390 -0.28 -1.46 22.50
CA ALA A 390 -0.41 -0.09 22.06
C ALA A 390 -0.35 0.90 23.23
N TYR A 391 0.49 1.93 23.13
CA TYR A 391 0.58 2.98 24.15
C TYR A 391 0.74 4.36 23.50
N GLY A 392 0.76 5.41 24.31
CA GLY A 392 0.95 6.78 23.84
C GLY A 392 -0.15 7.28 22.89
N PRO A 393 0.11 8.34 22.11
CA PRO A 393 -0.89 8.95 21.25
C PRO A 393 -1.07 8.20 19.94
N ALA A 394 -2.21 8.41 19.26
CA ALA A 394 -2.48 7.86 17.93
C ALA A 394 -1.37 8.20 16.93
N ARG A 395 -1.16 7.33 15.93
CA ARG A 395 -0.16 7.57 14.89
C ARG A 395 -0.39 8.89 14.16
N TRP A 396 0.71 9.60 13.92
CA TRP A 396 0.76 10.71 12.97
C TRP A 396 1.82 10.40 11.92
N SER A 397 1.42 10.33 10.66
CA SER A 397 2.28 9.92 9.55
C SER A 397 1.89 10.58 8.25
N ILE A 398 2.84 10.65 7.32
CA ILE A 398 2.60 10.99 5.92
C ILE A 398 2.89 9.78 5.02
N GLU A 399 2.05 9.60 4.03
CA GLU A 399 2.21 8.64 2.95
C GLU A 399 2.36 9.42 1.64
N VAL A 400 3.41 9.16 0.87
CA VAL A 400 3.63 9.74 -0.47
C VAL A 400 3.66 8.62 -1.49
N ARG A 401 2.72 8.65 -2.43
CA ARG A 401 2.59 7.63 -3.48
C ARG A 401 3.28 8.11 -4.74
N CYS A 402 4.00 7.19 -5.39
CA CYS A 402 4.86 7.49 -6.51
C CYS A 402 4.66 6.48 -7.64
N ILE A 403 4.87 6.92 -8.87
CA ILE A 403 5.12 6.06 -10.03
C ILE A 403 6.58 6.25 -10.45
N ALA A 404 7.32 5.15 -10.59
CA ALA A 404 8.69 5.13 -11.07
C ALA A 404 8.75 4.49 -12.46
N ILE A 405 9.57 5.03 -13.35
CA ILE A 405 9.80 4.56 -14.72
C ILE A 405 11.30 4.49 -14.96
N TRP A 406 11.76 3.38 -15.56
CA TRP A 406 13.17 3.14 -15.90
C TRP A 406 13.45 3.49 -17.35
#